data_AF-A0A8T4M2Z9-F1
#
_entry.id   AF-A0A8T4M2Z9-F1
#
_cell.length_a   1.000
_cell.length_b   1.000
_cell.length_c   1.000
_cell.angle_alpha   90.00
_cell.angle_beta   90.00
_cell.angle_gamma   90.00
#
_symmetry.space_group_name_H-M   'P 1'
#
loop_
_entity.id
_entity.type
_entity.pdbx_description
1 polymer ?
#
loop_
_entity_poly.entity_id
_entity_poly.type
_entity_poly.pdbx_seq_one_letter_code
_entity_poly.pdbx_strand_id
1 'polypeptide(L)'
;MPKRKYADTDFFLALMKSSDWLKERARNIYSNNKGNIIVTPFTIAEIMIVCRREGIPIKRTIHQISRIAILEGMKWETFVRACDFIDEGATIFDSLLMASCNADDEIISSDNIYEKFGFKIIDLKER
;
A
#
# COMPACT_ATOMS: atom_id res chain seq x y z
N MET A 1 -20.95 12.68 -16.41
CA MET A 1 -19.77 12.69 -15.52
C MET A 1 -18.53 12.30 -16.32
N PRO A 2 -17.36 12.92 -16.09
CA PRO A 2 -16.11 12.47 -16.72
C PRO A 2 -15.79 11.02 -16.31
N LYS A 3 -15.19 10.25 -17.24
CA LYS A 3 -14.78 8.86 -16.96
C LYS A 3 -13.68 8.84 -15.89
N ARG A 4 -13.87 7.97 -14.89
CA ARG A 4 -12.89 7.64 -13.85
C ARG A 4 -11.73 6.87 -14.48
N LYS A 5 -10.49 7.12 -14.03
CA LYS A 5 -9.30 6.46 -14.56
C LYS A 5 -8.56 5.76 -13.44
N TYR A 6 -8.63 4.43 -13.43
CA TYR A 6 -7.88 3.61 -12.49
C TYR A 6 -6.50 3.33 -13.09
N ALA A 7 -5.46 3.58 -12.31
CA ALA A 7 -4.09 3.31 -12.70
C ALA A 7 -3.62 2.00 -12.06
N ASP A 8 -2.94 1.18 -12.86
CA ASP A 8 -2.31 -0.05 -12.42
C ASP A 8 -0.90 0.22 -11.88
N THR A 9 -0.28 -0.79 -11.27
CA THR A 9 1.06 -0.73 -10.66
C THR A 9 2.13 -0.32 -11.68
N ASP A 10 2.04 -0.80 -12.92
CA ASP A 10 3.00 -0.52 -13.99
C ASP A 10 3.15 0.98 -14.29
N PHE A 11 2.04 1.73 -14.24
CA PHE A 11 2.01 3.17 -14.44
C PHE A 11 2.88 3.90 -13.42
N PHE A 12 2.79 3.51 -12.14
CA PHE A 12 3.61 4.09 -11.08
C PHE A 12 5.06 3.66 -11.17
N LEU A 13 5.33 2.40 -11.51
CA LEU A 13 6.70 1.92 -11.72
C LEU A 13 7.38 2.65 -12.87
N ALA A 14 6.68 2.91 -13.97
CA ALA A 14 7.18 3.68 -15.10
C ALA A 14 7.50 5.14 -14.72
N LEU A 15 6.73 5.74 -13.81
CA LEU A 15 7.01 7.08 -13.28
C LEU A 15 8.22 7.11 -12.33
N MET A 16 8.41 6.05 -11.55
CA MET A 16 9.47 5.95 -10.52
C MET A 16 10.83 5.58 -11.11
N LYS A 17 10.88 4.62 -12.04
CA LYS A 17 12.13 4.10 -12.59
C LYS A 17 12.83 5.14 -13.48
N SER A 18 14.14 5.25 -13.36
CA SER A 18 14.93 6.22 -14.13
C SER A 18 14.91 5.89 -15.62
N SER A 19 15.05 4.61 -15.96
CA SER A 19 15.25 4.07 -17.32
C SER A 19 14.08 3.19 -17.80
N ASP A 20 12.83 3.57 -17.52
CA ASP A 20 11.66 2.83 -18.03
C ASP A 20 11.27 3.32 -19.43
N TRP A 21 11.11 2.40 -20.37
CA TRP A 21 10.70 2.69 -21.75
C TRP A 21 9.30 3.33 -21.84
N LEU A 22 8.46 3.13 -20.82
CA LEU A 22 7.12 3.74 -20.72
C LEU A 22 7.12 5.12 -20.06
N LYS A 23 8.25 5.60 -19.52
CA LYS A 23 8.32 6.79 -18.66
C LYS A 23 7.73 8.05 -19.27
N GLU A 24 8.13 8.40 -20.49
CA GLU A 24 7.62 9.61 -21.15
C GLU A 24 6.13 9.49 -21.48
N ARG A 25 5.67 8.28 -21.84
CA ARG A 25 4.24 8.01 -22.02
C ARG A 25 3.47 8.14 -20.71
N ALA A 26 3.98 7.60 -19.61
CA ALA A 26 3.38 7.70 -18.29
C ALA A 26 3.32 9.17 -17.81
N ARG A 27 4.36 9.97 -18.05
CA ARG A 27 4.38 11.42 -17.75
C ARG A 27 3.35 12.20 -18.55
N ASN A 28 3.20 11.90 -19.83
CA ASN A 28 2.18 12.51 -20.67
C ASN A 28 0.77 12.13 -20.21
N ILE A 29 0.54 10.85 -19.89
CA ILE A 29 -0.74 10.38 -19.32
C ILE A 29 -1.01 11.07 -17.98
N TYR A 30 -0.03 11.15 -17.09
CA TYR A 30 -0.15 11.85 -15.81
C TYR A 30 -0.56 13.31 -16.03
N SER A 31 0.15 14.03 -16.89
CA SER A 31 -0.08 15.46 -17.15
C SER A 31 -1.49 15.73 -17.67
N ASN A 32 -2.01 14.86 -18.54
CA ASN A 32 -3.35 14.97 -19.10
C ASN A 32 -4.47 14.53 -18.13
N ASN A 33 -4.13 13.92 -17.00
CA ASN A 33 -5.09 13.31 -16.07
C ASN A 33 -4.86 13.71 -14.61
N LYS A 34 -4.11 14.79 -14.35
CA LYS A 34 -3.85 15.30 -12.99
C LYS A 34 -5.18 15.50 -12.24
N GLY A 35 -5.22 14.97 -11.01
CA GLY A 35 -6.42 15.05 -10.15
C GLY A 35 -7.54 14.07 -10.51
N ASN A 36 -7.35 13.17 -11.47
CA ASN A 36 -8.34 12.14 -11.85
C ASN A 36 -7.71 10.75 -12.03
N ILE A 37 -6.58 10.51 -11.36
CA ILE A 37 -5.95 9.18 -11.30
C ILE A 37 -6.41 8.52 -10.01
N ILE A 38 -6.96 7.33 -10.13
CA ILE A 38 -7.56 6.59 -9.03
C ILE A 38 -6.77 5.28 -8.86
N VAL A 39 -6.58 4.85 -7.63
CA VAL A 39 -5.95 3.57 -7.29
C VAL A 39 -6.81 2.81 -6.30
N THR A 40 -6.67 1.49 -6.33
CA THR A 40 -7.32 0.60 -5.37
C THR A 40 -6.34 0.22 -4.25
N PRO A 41 -6.82 -0.32 -3.12
CA PRO A 41 -5.94 -0.84 -2.08
C PRO A 41 -5.03 -1.97 -2.59
N PHE A 42 -5.51 -2.76 -3.56
CA PHE A 42 -4.75 -3.84 -4.19
C PHE A 42 -3.55 -3.32 -4.99
N THR A 43 -3.73 -2.23 -5.74
CA THR A 43 -2.64 -1.56 -6.47
C THR A 43 -1.55 -1.10 -5.49
N ILE A 44 -1.92 -0.57 -4.33
CA ILE A 44 -0.94 -0.15 -3.32
C ILE A 44 -0.24 -1.36 -2.70
N ALA A 45 -0.97 -2.43 -2.38
CA ALA A 45 -0.37 -3.66 -1.85
C ALA A 45 0.64 -4.28 -2.83
N GLU A 46 0.33 -4.30 -4.13
CA GLU A 46 1.26 -4.78 -5.16
C GLU A 46 2.51 -3.88 -5.26
N ILE A 47 2.35 -2.56 -5.21
CA ILE A 47 3.48 -1.62 -5.16
C ILE A 47 4.35 -1.86 -3.93
N MET A 48 3.79 -2.15 -2.77
CA MET A 48 4.54 -2.50 -1.56
C MET A 48 5.36 -3.78 -1.77
N ILE A 49 4.78 -4.80 -2.40
CA ILE A 49 5.47 -6.06 -2.74
C ILE A 49 6.64 -5.80 -3.69
N VAL A 50 6.40 -5.05 -4.77
CA VAL A 50 7.45 -4.69 -5.74
C VAL A 50 8.55 -3.88 -5.04
N CYS A 51 8.19 -2.90 -4.22
CA CYS A 51 9.18 -2.11 -3.49
C CYS A 51 10.04 -2.98 -2.57
N ARG A 52 9.44 -3.92 -1.83
CA ARG A 52 10.19 -4.86 -0.98
C ARG A 52 11.13 -5.74 -1.80
N ARG A 53 10.68 -6.26 -2.95
CA ARG A 53 11.49 -7.11 -3.84
C ARG A 53 12.69 -6.36 -4.44
N GLU A 54 12.49 -5.10 -4.82
CA GLU A 54 13.49 -4.28 -5.52
C GLU A 54 14.34 -3.41 -4.57
N GLY A 55 14.16 -3.52 -3.25
CA GLY A 55 14.87 -2.69 -2.28
C GLY A 55 14.51 -1.20 -2.33
N ILE A 56 13.32 -0.86 -2.84
CA ILE A 56 12.83 0.52 -2.94
C ILE A 56 12.13 0.89 -1.62
N PRO A 57 12.37 2.08 -1.03
CA PRO A 57 11.74 2.48 0.23
C PRO A 57 10.21 2.61 0.12
N ILE A 58 9.47 1.66 0.72
CA ILE A 58 8.01 1.54 0.62
C ILE A 58 7.31 2.83 1.09
N LYS A 59 7.62 3.30 2.30
CA LYS A 59 6.98 4.50 2.89
C LYS A 59 7.14 5.73 1.99
N ARG A 60 8.34 5.93 1.43
CA ARG A 60 8.61 7.03 0.49
C ARG A 60 7.78 6.89 -0.79
N THR A 61 7.69 5.69 -1.34
CA THR A 61 6.89 5.41 -2.53
C THR A 61 5.41 5.73 -2.30
N ILE A 62 4.83 5.28 -1.19
CA ILE A 62 3.41 5.55 -0.86
C ILE A 62 3.15 7.06 -0.74
N HIS A 63 4.04 7.81 -0.08
CA HIS A 63 3.95 9.27 -0.01
C HIS A 63 4.05 9.96 -1.38
N GLN A 64 4.80 9.40 -2.33
CA GLN A 64 4.87 9.95 -3.68
C GLN A 64 3.59 9.70 -4.47
N ILE A 65 3.03 8.49 -4.35
CA ILE A 65 1.79 8.10 -5.04
C ILE A 65 0.59 8.89 -4.48
N SER A 66 0.51 9.08 -3.16
CA SER A 66 -0.60 9.81 -2.53
C SER A 66 -0.72 11.27 -2.98
N ARG A 67 0.37 11.86 -3.51
CA ARG A 67 0.38 13.20 -4.08
C ARG A 67 -0.18 13.28 -5.50
N ILE A 68 -0.28 12.16 -6.20
CA ILE A 68 -0.64 12.11 -7.63
C ILE A 68 -1.87 11.26 -7.93
N ALA A 69 -2.34 10.46 -6.97
CA ALA A 69 -3.47 9.57 -7.11
C ALA A 69 -4.48 9.71 -5.95
N ILE A 70 -5.73 9.40 -6.24
CA ILE A 70 -6.83 9.30 -5.30
C ILE A 70 -7.00 7.82 -4.94
N LEU A 71 -6.88 7.49 -3.66
CA LEU A 71 -7.15 6.14 -3.17
C LEU A 71 -8.65 5.95 -2.98
N GLU A 72 -9.21 4.89 -3.57
CA GLU A 72 -10.59 4.48 -3.36
C GLU A 72 -10.67 3.29 -2.38
N GLY A 73 -11.67 3.31 -1.50
CA GLY A 73 -12.00 2.19 -0.61
C GLY A 73 -11.17 2.10 0.68
N MET A 74 -10.10 2.89 0.81
CA MET A 74 -9.27 2.95 2.03
C MET A 74 -8.66 4.35 2.21
N LYS A 75 -8.04 4.57 3.36
CA LYS A 75 -7.31 5.79 3.72
C LYS A 75 -5.81 5.62 3.50
N TRP A 76 -5.12 6.68 3.06
CA TRP A 76 -3.65 6.63 2.88
C TRP A 76 -2.93 6.37 4.19
N GLU A 77 -3.49 6.86 5.29
CA GLU A 77 -3.00 6.69 6.66
C GLU A 77 -2.90 5.21 7.05
N THR A 78 -3.80 4.34 6.55
CA THR A 78 -3.72 2.89 6.77
C THR A 78 -2.42 2.32 6.18
N PHE A 79 -2.05 2.75 4.98
CA PHE A 79 -0.82 2.29 4.33
C PHE A 79 0.44 2.87 4.96
N VAL A 80 0.38 4.12 5.43
CA VAL A 80 1.50 4.73 6.18
C VAL A 80 1.71 4.00 7.51
N ARG A 81 0.65 3.70 8.25
CA ARG A 81 0.70 2.90 9.48
C ARG A 81 1.23 1.49 9.22
N ALA A 82 0.84 0.86 8.12
CA ALA A 82 1.39 -0.44 7.72
C ALA A 82 2.91 -0.37 7.48
N CYS A 83 3.44 0.75 7.00
CA CYS A 83 4.90 0.91 6.86
C CYS A 83 5.61 0.90 8.21
N ASP A 84 5.00 1.45 9.27
CA ASP A 84 5.60 1.46 10.60
C ASP A 84 5.77 0.02 11.15
N PHE A 85 4.75 -0.84 10.97
CA PHE A 85 4.85 -2.25 11.32
C PHE A 85 5.87 -3.02 10.47
N ILE A 86 5.99 -2.68 9.19
CA ILE A 86 7.01 -3.25 8.29
C ILE A 86 8.42 -2.91 8.77
N ASP A 87 8.65 -1.65 9.18
CA ASP A 87 9.94 -1.17 9.68
C ASP A 87 10.33 -1.89 10.99
N GLU A 88 9.34 -2.32 11.78
CA GLU A 88 9.51 -3.13 12.99
C GLU A 88 9.59 -4.65 12.74
N GLY A 89 9.55 -5.07 11.48
CA GLY A 89 9.84 -6.43 11.02
C GLY A 89 8.64 -7.29 10.63
N ALA A 90 7.42 -6.75 10.57
CA ALA A 90 6.25 -7.51 10.11
C ALA A 90 6.25 -7.74 8.59
N THR A 91 5.48 -8.75 8.15
CA THR A 91 5.23 -8.95 6.71
C THR A 91 4.29 -7.87 6.17
N ILE A 92 4.23 -7.70 4.85
CA ILE A 92 3.38 -6.66 4.23
C ILE A 92 1.91 -6.90 4.60
N PHE A 93 1.44 -8.14 4.49
CA PHE A 93 0.03 -8.46 4.71
C PHE A 93 -0.34 -8.42 6.19
N ASP A 94 0.52 -8.89 7.10
CA ASP A 94 0.27 -8.75 8.55
C ASP A 94 0.21 -7.27 8.94
N SER A 95 1.08 -6.44 8.35
CA SER A 95 1.09 -5.00 8.59
C SER A 95 -0.16 -4.30 8.06
N LEU A 96 -0.66 -4.72 6.89
CA LEU A 96 -1.92 -4.20 6.33
C LEU A 96 -3.12 -4.62 7.18
N LEU A 97 -3.13 -5.84 7.72
CA LEU A 97 -4.13 -6.31 8.66
C LEU A 97 -4.12 -5.46 9.94
N MET A 98 -2.97 -5.39 10.62
CA MET A 98 -2.80 -4.59 11.85
C MET A 98 -3.16 -3.11 11.66
N ALA A 99 -2.78 -2.53 10.52
CA ALA A 99 -3.10 -1.14 10.23
C ALA A 99 -4.60 -0.88 9.98
N SER A 100 -5.34 -1.93 9.60
CA SER A 100 -6.79 -1.88 9.37
C SER A 100 -7.59 -2.06 10.66
N CYS A 101 -6.98 -2.59 11.72
CA CYS A 101 -7.59 -2.75 13.04
C CYS A 101 -7.61 -1.44 13.84
N ASN A 102 -8.68 -1.25 14.61
CA ASN A 102 -8.80 -0.25 15.67
C ASN A 102 -8.20 -0.78 16.97
N ALA A 103 -8.14 0.08 17.99
CA ALA A 103 -7.54 -0.25 19.29
C ALA A 103 -8.28 -1.38 20.04
N ASP A 104 -9.59 -1.49 19.84
CA ASP A 104 -10.45 -2.46 20.52
C ASP A 104 -10.72 -3.73 19.68
N ASP A 105 -10.17 -3.81 18.46
CA ASP A 105 -10.34 -4.97 17.60
C ASP A 105 -9.38 -6.11 18.00
N GLU A 106 -9.84 -7.35 17.85
CA GLU A 106 -9.04 -8.56 18.09
C GLU A 106 -8.71 -9.24 16.76
N ILE A 107 -7.51 -9.84 16.67
CA ILE A 107 -7.06 -10.56 15.48
C ILE A 107 -7.29 -12.05 15.66
N ILE A 108 -8.05 -12.67 14.76
CA ILE A 108 -8.19 -14.12 14.72
C ILE A 108 -7.03 -14.69 13.90
N SER A 109 -6.12 -15.41 14.54
CA SER A 109 -4.95 -16.00 13.87
C SER A 109 -4.40 -17.20 14.64
N SER A 110 -3.61 -18.00 13.94
CA SER A 110 -2.74 -19.02 14.56
C SER A 110 -1.31 -18.51 14.76
N ASP A 111 -0.99 -17.32 14.26
CA ASP A 111 0.31 -16.68 14.42
C ASP A 111 0.25 -15.67 15.56
N ASN A 112 1.17 -15.80 16.52
CA ASN A 112 1.25 -15.00 17.73
C ASN A 112 2.01 -13.67 17.49
N ILE A 113 2.54 -13.44 16.28
CA ILE A 113 3.34 -12.25 15.94
C ILE A 113 2.62 -10.93 16.28
N TYR A 114 1.30 -10.89 16.23
CA TYR A 114 0.50 -9.69 16.50
C TYR A 114 0.57 -9.23 17.96
N GLU A 115 0.82 -10.13 18.92
CA GLU A 115 1.00 -9.78 20.34
C GLU A 115 2.23 -8.89 20.54
N LYS A 116 3.29 -9.09 19.75
CA LYS A 116 4.50 -8.23 19.77
C LYS A 116 4.14 -6.76 19.49
N PHE A 117 3.10 -6.53 18.71
CA PHE A 117 2.62 -5.20 18.31
C PHE A 117 1.45 -4.70 19.17
N GLY A 118 1.12 -5.41 20.26
CA GLY A 118 0.10 -5.00 21.22
C GLY A 118 -1.34 -5.37 20.84
N PHE A 119 -1.54 -6.22 19.84
CA PHE A 119 -2.87 -6.71 19.49
C PHE A 119 -3.25 -7.93 20.35
N LYS A 120 -4.53 -8.02 20.70
CA LYS A 120 -5.10 -9.24 21.27
C LYS A 120 -5.39 -10.25 20.16
N ILE A 121 -5.15 -11.52 20.45
CA ILE A 121 -5.35 -12.62 19.50
C ILE A 121 -6.42 -13.56 20.03
N ILE A 122 -7.36 -13.94 19.16
CA ILE A 122 -8.20 -15.12 19.34
C ILE A 122 -7.46 -16.27 18.65
N ASP A 123 -6.78 -17.12 19.43
CA ASP A 123 -5.90 -18.16 18.91
C ASP A 123 -6.72 -19.33 18.32
N LEU A 124 -6.53 -19.61 17.03
CA LEU A 124 -7.17 -20.72 16.32
C LEU A 124 -6.74 -22.11 16.86
N LYS A 125 -5.68 -22.18 17.66
CA LYS A 125 -5.17 -23.43 18.25
C LYS A 125 -5.82 -23.75 19.60
N GLU A 126 -6.42 -22.76 20.26
CA GLU A 126 -7.13 -22.97 21.52
C GLU A 126 -8.46 -23.69 21.25
N ARG A 127 -8.77 -24.69 22.07
CA ARG A 127 -9.96 -25.54 21.97
C ARG A 127 -10.95 -25.26 23.07
#